data_AF-A0AAD8QNP3-F1
#
_entry.id   AF-A0AAD8QNP3-F1
#
_cell.length_a   1.000
_cell.length_b   1.000
_cell.length_c   1.000
_cell.angle_alpha   90.00
_cell.angle_beta   90.00
_cell.angle_gamma   90.00
#
_symmetry.space_group_name_H-M   'P 1'
#
loop_
_entity.id
_entity.type
_entity.pdbx_description
1 polymer ?
#
loop_
_entity_poly.entity_id
_entity_poly.type
_entity_poly.pdbx_seq_one_letter_code
_entity_poly.pdbx_strand_id
1 'polypeptide(L)'
;MANVNIPSYHQSGPPSQGIVQKEHFLHLYVHQNYDEPNLNQRMVANPGFPNRVGELIVNDWVIRDGASLDAAVVGRAQGLHTAAGMKQVDWFFCDNILFTDKWYNGSSIQFIGKYLEPTGSKGEWAIIGGTGEFACAQGVASYEVIQRNGSHVVMDLHIRALCLTFPQPNPVIPVYKTELLGGNGGDAFDISEQPKRLDSVTIRSGNVIDSIALSYIDQAGNKKTDGPWGGSGGFSNTILLAPTEIVNKVFGTTGDFNNNTVVTSLTIVTNVNTYGPFGKEKGTPFSIPKENDKIVLGLFGRAGQFVDAIGAYVSPPAAN
;
A
#
# COMPACT_ATOMS: atom_id res chain seq x y z
N MET A 1 37.80 41.68 -4.45
CA MET A 1 36.85 40.74 -3.81
C MET A 1 37.08 39.39 -4.47
N ALA A 2 37.43 38.36 -3.69
CA ALA A 2 37.76 37.04 -4.22
C ALA A 2 36.47 36.30 -4.62
N ASN A 3 36.42 35.78 -5.85
CA ASN A 3 35.38 34.87 -6.30
C ASN A 3 35.53 33.55 -5.54
N VAL A 4 34.61 33.28 -4.62
CA VAL A 4 34.52 31.97 -3.96
C VAL A 4 33.93 31.00 -4.97
N ASN A 5 34.77 30.11 -5.52
CA ASN A 5 34.32 28.97 -6.31
C ASN A 5 33.63 27.97 -5.36
N ILE A 6 32.31 28.02 -5.28
CA ILE A 6 31.53 26.98 -4.60
C ILE A 6 31.63 25.70 -5.45
N PRO A 7 32.04 24.55 -4.89
CA PRO A 7 32.12 23.31 -5.64
C PRO A 7 30.77 22.90 -6.22
N SER A 8 30.74 22.31 -7.42
CA SER A 8 29.49 21.91 -8.11
C SER A 8 28.64 20.90 -7.33
N TYR A 9 29.23 20.18 -6.38
CA TYR A 9 28.51 19.26 -5.50
C TYR A 9 27.86 19.93 -4.29
N HIS A 10 28.19 21.19 -4.00
CA HIS A 10 27.74 21.89 -2.80
C HIS A 10 26.60 22.84 -3.11
N GLN A 11 25.38 22.43 -2.72
CA GLN A 11 24.20 23.27 -2.70
C GLN A 11 23.47 23.06 -1.37
N SER A 12 23.11 24.15 -0.70
CA SER A 12 22.27 24.15 0.49
C SER A 12 21.16 25.19 0.31
N GLY A 13 20.00 24.90 0.87
CA GLY A 13 18.82 25.76 0.78
C GLY A 13 17.76 25.32 1.78
N PRO A 14 16.74 26.15 2.02
CA PRO A 14 15.59 25.74 2.82
C PRO A 14 14.90 24.54 2.15
N PRO A 15 14.16 23.70 2.90
CA PRO A 15 13.33 22.66 2.32
C PRO A 15 12.47 23.24 1.20
N SER A 16 12.56 22.66 0.00
CA SER A 16 11.86 23.15 -1.19
C SER A 16 10.35 22.92 -1.13
N GLN A 17 9.89 22.07 -0.20
CA GLN A 17 8.51 21.60 -0.04
C GLN A 17 8.19 21.45 1.43
N GLY A 18 6.89 21.51 1.76
CA GLY A 18 6.41 21.18 3.10
C GLY A 18 6.71 19.73 3.44
N ILE A 19 7.16 19.46 4.66
CA ILE A 19 7.40 18.11 5.16
C ILE A 19 6.13 17.63 5.86
N VAL A 20 5.63 16.46 5.46
CA VAL A 20 4.48 15.82 6.13
C VAL A 20 4.97 14.58 6.87
N GLN A 21 4.57 14.46 8.14
CA GLN A 21 4.83 13.27 8.93
C GLN A 21 3.71 12.25 8.72
N LYS A 22 4.08 10.98 8.51
CA LYS A 22 3.15 9.86 8.37
C LYS A 22 3.58 8.72 9.26
N GLU A 23 2.66 8.22 10.07
CA GLU A 23 2.91 7.06 10.92
C GLU A 23 2.33 5.80 10.27
N HIS A 24 3.14 4.75 10.19
CA HIS A 24 2.78 3.44 9.67
C HIS A 24 2.73 2.42 10.81
N PHE A 25 1.67 1.62 10.81
CA PHE A 25 1.48 0.48 11.70
C PHE A 25 1.39 -0.77 10.84
N LEU A 26 2.35 -1.68 10.98
CA LEU A 26 2.38 -2.93 10.22
C LEU A 26 2.34 -4.11 11.19
N HIS A 27 1.61 -5.15 10.82
CA HIS A 27 1.58 -6.43 11.53
C HIS A 27 1.97 -7.52 10.54
N LEU A 28 3.10 -8.17 10.79
CA LEU A 28 3.79 -9.04 9.85
C LEU A 28 4.34 -10.28 10.57
N TYR A 29 4.75 -11.29 9.80
CA TYR A 29 5.33 -12.51 10.34
C TYR A 29 6.66 -12.84 9.65
N VAL A 30 7.70 -13.07 10.45
CA VAL A 30 9.04 -13.43 9.98
C VAL A 30 9.19 -14.94 10.00
N HIS A 31 9.60 -15.54 8.87
CA HIS A 31 9.85 -16.96 8.75
C HIS A 31 11.34 -17.23 8.53
N GLN A 32 12.00 -17.75 9.55
CA GLN A 32 13.40 -18.18 9.52
C GLN A 32 13.45 -19.71 9.38
N ASN A 33 14.28 -20.19 8.45
CA ASN A 33 14.58 -21.60 8.25
C ASN A 33 16.09 -21.76 8.15
N TYR A 34 16.67 -22.52 9.08
CA TYR A 34 18.12 -22.68 9.17
C TYR A 34 18.64 -24.08 8.84
N ASP A 35 17.78 -24.99 8.35
CA ASP A 35 18.17 -26.26 7.72
C ASP A 35 17.55 -26.44 6.33
N GLU A 36 18.16 -27.31 5.53
CA GLU A 36 17.66 -27.76 4.22
C GLU A 36 16.36 -28.58 4.37
N PRO A 37 15.47 -28.59 3.35
CA PRO A 37 15.61 -28.02 2.01
C PRO A 37 15.14 -26.56 1.88
N ASN A 38 14.54 -25.99 2.92
CA ASN A 38 13.91 -24.66 2.87
C ASN A 38 14.80 -23.57 3.47
N LEU A 39 16.11 -23.81 3.48
CA LEU A 39 17.09 -22.94 4.12
C LEU A 39 17.04 -21.53 3.53
N ASN A 40 16.93 -20.52 4.39
CA ASN A 40 16.91 -19.11 3.99
C ASN A 40 17.91 -18.24 4.77
N GLN A 41 18.98 -18.87 5.24
CA GLN A 41 20.15 -18.22 5.81
C GLN A 41 21.40 -19.09 5.61
N ARG A 42 22.59 -18.51 5.68
CA ARG A 42 23.87 -19.23 5.56
C ARG A 42 24.86 -18.75 6.60
N MET A 43 25.50 -19.72 7.27
CA MET A 43 26.66 -19.46 8.12
C MET A 43 27.84 -19.05 7.24
N VAL A 44 28.39 -17.86 7.48
CA VAL A 44 29.53 -17.30 6.75
C VAL A 44 30.83 -17.56 7.52
N ALA A 45 30.81 -17.39 8.83
CA ALA A 45 31.97 -17.62 9.69
C ALA A 45 31.55 -18.32 10.97
N ASN A 46 32.33 -19.33 11.39
CA ASN A 46 32.20 -19.97 12.69
C ASN A 46 33.59 -20.19 13.28
N PRO A 47 34.09 -19.25 14.11
CA PRO A 47 35.43 -19.36 14.69
C PRO A 47 35.52 -20.38 15.84
N GLY A 48 34.39 -20.92 16.32
CA GLY A 48 34.37 -21.94 17.37
C GLY A 48 34.68 -21.42 18.79
N PHE A 49 34.59 -20.11 19.04
CA PHE A 49 34.78 -19.55 20.37
C PHE A 49 33.62 -19.91 21.33
N PRO A 50 33.87 -19.92 22.65
CA PRO A 50 32.79 -20.06 23.65
C PRO A 50 31.66 -19.05 23.40
N ASN A 51 30.42 -19.44 23.72
CA ASN A 51 29.22 -18.62 23.50
C ASN A 51 28.97 -18.21 22.04
N ARG A 52 29.57 -18.94 21.09
CA ARG A 52 29.41 -18.73 19.63
C ARG A 52 29.93 -17.37 19.17
N VAL A 53 30.73 -16.69 19.98
CA VAL A 53 31.21 -15.32 19.68
C VAL A 53 31.87 -15.28 18.29
N GLY A 54 31.44 -14.33 17.46
CA GLY A 54 31.96 -14.14 16.11
C GLY A 54 31.37 -15.09 15.06
N GLU A 55 30.43 -15.96 15.43
CA GLU A 55 29.59 -16.61 14.41
C GLU A 55 28.84 -15.52 13.62
N LEU A 56 28.91 -15.60 12.30
CA LEU A 56 28.29 -14.64 11.38
C LEU A 56 27.38 -15.40 10.43
N ILE A 57 26.11 -15.02 10.40
CA ILE A 57 25.10 -15.56 9.51
C ILE A 57 24.55 -14.43 8.66
N VAL A 58 24.41 -14.69 7.36
CA VAL A 58 23.64 -13.84 6.45
C VAL A 58 22.29 -14.49 6.19
N ASN A 59 21.24 -13.69 6.13
CA ASN A 59 19.87 -14.19 6.00
C ASN A 59 19.08 -13.49 4.92
N ASP A 60 18.06 -14.22 4.45
CA ASP A 60 17.05 -13.80 3.48
C ASP A 60 15.69 -14.35 3.93
N TRP A 61 15.24 -13.93 5.12
CA TRP A 61 14.05 -14.48 5.77
C TRP A 61 12.77 -14.02 5.07
N VAL A 62 11.79 -14.91 4.96
CA VAL A 62 10.52 -14.60 4.29
C VAL A 62 9.62 -13.80 5.22
N ILE A 63 9.05 -12.70 4.75
CA ILE A 63 8.06 -11.91 5.50
C ILE A 63 6.67 -12.15 4.90
N ARG A 64 5.70 -12.45 5.77
CA ARG A 64 4.31 -12.75 5.39
C ARG A 64 3.30 -11.85 6.12
N ASP A 65 2.10 -11.76 5.57
CA ASP A 65 0.94 -11.09 6.19
C ASP A 65 0.16 -11.99 7.17
N GLY A 66 0.58 -13.24 7.33
CA GLY A 66 0.02 -14.20 8.27
C GLY A 66 1.07 -15.22 8.75
N ALA A 67 0.84 -15.83 9.91
CA ALA A 67 1.77 -16.78 10.53
C ALA A 67 1.92 -18.11 9.78
N SER A 68 0.98 -18.44 8.90
CA SER A 68 0.96 -19.72 8.18
C SER A 68 1.84 -19.68 6.92
N LEU A 69 2.27 -20.86 6.44
CA LEU A 69 3.14 -20.95 5.26
C LEU A 69 2.43 -20.63 3.94
N ASP A 70 1.10 -20.67 3.91
CA ASP A 70 0.24 -20.31 2.78
C ASP A 70 -0.14 -18.82 2.76
N ALA A 71 0.13 -18.07 3.84
CA ALA A 71 -0.08 -16.62 3.88
C ALA A 71 0.76 -15.90 2.81
N ALA A 72 0.30 -14.73 2.37
CA ALA A 72 0.93 -14.03 1.26
C ALA A 72 2.33 -13.53 1.65
N VAL A 73 3.30 -13.71 0.74
CA VAL A 73 4.63 -13.13 0.92
C VAL A 73 4.55 -11.65 0.61
N VAL A 74 4.91 -10.81 1.58
CA VAL A 74 4.91 -9.35 1.40
C VAL A 74 6.30 -8.75 1.18
N GLY A 75 7.35 -9.51 1.52
CA GLY A 75 8.72 -9.05 1.39
C GLY A 75 9.71 -10.04 1.97
N ARG A 76 10.96 -9.58 2.13
CA ARG A 76 12.06 -10.38 2.69
C ARG A 76 12.93 -9.54 3.62
N ALA A 77 13.36 -10.11 4.75
CA ALA A 77 14.37 -9.52 5.62
C ALA A 77 15.75 -10.02 5.19
N GLN A 78 16.52 -9.10 4.62
CA GLN A 78 17.84 -9.35 4.04
C GLN A 78 18.94 -8.60 4.80
N GLY A 79 19.81 -9.36 5.44
CA GLY A 79 20.76 -8.80 6.39
C GLY A 79 21.68 -9.84 7.01
N LEU A 80 22.12 -9.53 8.22
CA LEU A 80 23.03 -10.38 8.98
C LEU A 80 22.71 -10.38 10.47
N HIS A 81 23.13 -11.46 11.11
CA HIS A 81 23.22 -11.53 12.57
C HIS A 81 24.52 -12.20 13.01
N THR A 82 25.04 -11.75 14.14
CA THR A 82 26.28 -12.26 14.72
C THR A 82 26.21 -12.39 16.23
N ALA A 83 26.80 -13.46 16.76
CA ALA A 83 26.85 -13.67 18.19
C ALA A 83 27.95 -12.79 18.80
N ALA A 84 27.55 -11.88 19.68
CA ALA A 84 28.41 -10.84 20.26
C ALA A 84 28.55 -10.94 21.78
N GLY A 85 27.83 -11.87 22.42
CA GLY A 85 27.83 -12.04 23.87
C GLY A 85 29.02 -12.83 24.41
N MET A 86 29.86 -12.19 25.24
CA MET A 86 31.01 -12.85 25.86
C MET A 86 30.64 -13.81 27.00
N LYS A 87 29.50 -13.59 27.66
CA LYS A 87 29.06 -14.35 28.85
C LYS A 87 27.93 -15.33 28.58
N GLN A 88 27.18 -15.12 27.51
CA GLN A 88 26.04 -15.92 27.06
C GLN A 88 25.85 -15.68 25.56
N VAL A 89 25.09 -16.55 24.89
CA VAL A 89 24.76 -16.35 23.47
C VAL A 89 23.80 -15.17 23.34
N ASP A 90 24.30 -14.06 22.81
CA ASP A 90 23.52 -12.87 22.46
C ASP A 90 23.73 -12.55 20.98
N TRP A 91 22.66 -12.55 20.20
CA TRP A 91 22.71 -12.23 18.78
C TRP A 91 22.46 -10.75 18.52
N PHE A 92 23.44 -10.08 17.93
CA PHE A 92 23.23 -8.79 17.27
C PHE A 92 22.57 -9.02 15.91
N PHE A 93 21.57 -8.21 15.60
CA PHE A 93 20.75 -8.30 14.39
C PHE A 93 20.76 -6.96 13.65
N CYS A 94 21.04 -6.98 12.35
CA CYS A 94 20.98 -5.81 11.47
C CYS A 94 20.46 -6.20 10.09
N ASP A 95 19.32 -5.62 9.72
CA ASP A 95 18.52 -6.19 8.64
C ASP A 95 17.68 -5.14 7.93
N ASN A 96 17.31 -5.42 6.69
CA ASN A 96 16.43 -4.58 5.89
C ASN A 96 15.25 -5.42 5.40
N ILE A 97 14.02 -5.03 5.75
CA ILE A 97 12.83 -5.61 5.13
C ILE A 97 12.59 -4.89 3.81
N LEU A 98 12.80 -5.60 2.70
CA LEU A 98 12.44 -5.15 1.37
C LEU A 98 11.04 -5.66 1.02
N PHE A 99 10.12 -4.73 0.77
CA PHE A 99 8.74 -5.06 0.42
C PHE A 99 8.61 -5.31 -1.09
N THR A 100 7.85 -6.34 -1.43
CA THR A 100 7.56 -6.76 -2.81
C THR A 100 6.05 -6.89 -3.06
N ASP A 101 5.24 -6.58 -2.06
CA ASP A 101 3.79 -6.57 -2.15
C ASP A 101 3.29 -5.33 -2.90
N LYS A 102 2.00 -5.32 -3.26
CA LYS A 102 1.41 -4.22 -4.04
C LYS A 102 1.42 -2.86 -3.36
N TRP A 103 1.44 -2.79 -2.02
CA TRP A 103 1.37 -1.56 -1.25
C TRP A 103 2.71 -0.85 -1.16
N TYR A 104 3.77 -1.62 -0.94
CA TYR A 104 5.08 -1.08 -0.59
C TYR A 104 6.20 -1.55 -1.52
N ASN A 105 5.88 -2.12 -2.69
CA ASN A 105 6.86 -2.65 -3.63
C ASN A 105 8.07 -1.71 -3.83
N GLY A 106 9.26 -2.22 -3.57
CA GLY A 106 10.52 -1.50 -3.70
C GLY A 106 10.85 -0.55 -2.55
N SER A 107 9.94 -0.34 -1.59
CA SER A 107 10.22 0.37 -0.33
C SER A 107 10.88 -0.57 0.67
N SER A 108 11.61 0.00 1.64
CA SER A 108 12.30 -0.81 2.64
C SER A 108 12.36 -0.13 4.00
N ILE A 109 12.47 -0.94 5.07
CA ILE A 109 12.70 -0.46 6.44
C ILE A 109 13.93 -1.17 7.00
N GLN A 110 14.86 -0.40 7.57
CA GLN A 110 16.09 -0.91 8.16
C GLN A 110 16.01 -0.95 9.68
N PHE A 111 16.47 -2.06 10.27
CA PHE A 111 16.40 -2.34 11.69
C PHE A 111 17.78 -2.71 12.28
N ILE A 112 17.94 -2.41 13.57
CA ILE A 112 19.06 -2.88 14.38
C ILE A 112 18.55 -3.30 15.77
N GLY A 113 19.08 -4.38 16.31
CA GLY A 113 18.75 -4.78 17.67
C GLY A 113 19.30 -6.14 18.06
N LYS A 114 18.59 -6.81 18.98
CA LYS A 114 18.93 -8.16 19.42
C LYS A 114 17.95 -9.16 18.83
N TYR A 115 18.46 -10.32 18.41
CA TYR A 115 17.63 -11.50 18.15
C TYR A 115 17.66 -12.40 19.39
N LEU A 116 16.49 -12.81 19.87
CA LEU A 116 16.32 -13.55 21.11
C LEU A 116 15.79 -14.95 20.85
N GLU A 117 16.30 -15.90 21.62
CA GLU A 117 15.83 -17.28 21.72
C GLU A 117 15.53 -17.57 23.20
N PRO A 118 14.65 -18.53 23.57
CA PRO A 118 13.87 -19.47 22.75
C PRO A 118 12.45 -18.95 22.40
N THR A 119 11.51 -19.85 22.09
CA THR A 119 10.08 -19.53 21.92
C THR A 119 9.51 -18.84 23.16
N GLY A 120 8.64 -17.84 22.95
CA GLY A 120 8.09 -16.96 23.99
C GLY A 120 8.98 -15.75 24.31
N SER A 121 10.20 -15.68 23.77
CA SER A 121 11.04 -14.49 23.87
C SER A 121 10.42 -13.31 23.12
N LYS A 122 10.48 -12.14 23.75
CA LYS A 122 10.00 -10.85 23.20
C LYS A 122 11.14 -9.86 23.17
N GLY A 123 11.23 -9.08 22.09
CA GLY A 123 12.27 -8.07 21.93
C GLY A 123 11.81 -6.89 21.09
N GLU A 124 12.70 -5.91 20.96
CA GLU A 124 12.51 -4.73 20.15
C GLU A 124 13.72 -4.50 19.25
N TRP A 125 13.46 -4.06 18.02
CA TRP A 125 14.45 -3.56 17.09
C TRP A 125 14.20 -2.07 16.84
N ALA A 126 15.26 -1.28 16.88
CA ALA A 126 15.20 0.12 16.53
C ALA A 126 15.14 0.26 15.00
N ILE A 127 14.22 1.09 14.51
CA ILE A 127 14.16 1.49 13.11
C ILE A 127 15.16 2.63 12.92
N ILE A 128 16.14 2.42 12.05
CA ILE A 128 17.23 3.37 11.81
C ILE A 128 17.14 4.07 10.45
N GLY A 129 16.17 3.69 9.63
CA GLY A 129 15.91 4.32 8.35
C GLY A 129 14.95 3.53 7.49
N GLY A 130 14.71 4.05 6.29
CA GLY A 130 13.89 3.40 5.28
C GLY A 130 13.95 4.14 3.96
N THR A 131 13.36 3.53 2.93
CA THR A 131 13.32 4.03 1.55
C THR A 131 11.89 3.97 1.01
N GLY A 132 11.64 4.69 -0.10
CA GLY A 132 10.31 4.73 -0.73
C GLY A 132 9.25 5.32 0.20
N GLU A 133 8.16 4.59 0.42
CA GLU A 133 7.07 4.98 1.33
C GLU A 133 7.55 5.15 2.79
N PHE A 134 8.69 4.56 3.16
CA PHE A 134 9.29 4.63 4.49
C PHE A 134 10.51 5.56 4.55
N ALA A 135 10.62 6.53 3.64
CA ALA A 135 11.72 7.49 3.64
C ALA A 135 11.86 8.18 5.01
N CYS A 136 13.10 8.26 5.50
CA CYS A 136 13.44 8.82 6.81
C CYS A 136 12.71 8.14 7.99
N ALA A 137 12.33 6.87 7.87
CA ALA A 137 11.65 6.14 8.93
C ALA A 137 12.45 6.12 10.24
N GLN A 138 11.75 6.36 11.34
CA GLN A 138 12.24 6.22 12.72
C GLN A 138 11.15 5.56 13.57
N GLY A 139 11.53 4.79 14.59
CA GLY A 139 10.57 4.09 15.44
C GLY A 139 11.09 2.76 15.94
N VAL A 140 10.17 1.84 16.21
CA VAL A 140 10.46 0.55 16.85
C VAL A 140 9.66 -0.55 16.16
N ALA A 141 10.28 -1.72 16.00
CA ALA A 141 9.60 -2.96 15.70
C ALA A 141 9.68 -3.90 16.91
N SER A 142 8.54 -4.24 17.49
CA SER A 142 8.46 -5.24 18.55
C SER A 142 8.19 -6.61 17.94
N TYR A 143 8.80 -7.65 18.51
CA TYR A 143 8.61 -9.01 18.02
C TYR A 143 8.48 -10.03 19.15
N GLU A 144 7.82 -11.14 18.84
CA GLU A 144 7.70 -12.31 19.70
C GLU A 144 7.97 -13.59 18.90
N VAL A 145 8.80 -14.48 19.45
CA VAL A 145 9.03 -15.80 18.85
C VAL A 145 7.85 -16.72 19.21
N ILE A 146 6.89 -16.86 18.29
CA ILE A 146 5.62 -17.55 18.56
C ILE A 146 5.66 -19.05 18.26
N GLN A 147 6.56 -19.50 17.39
CA GLN A 147 6.66 -20.92 17.01
C GLN A 147 8.10 -21.32 16.72
N ARG A 148 8.48 -22.54 17.15
CA ARG A 148 9.71 -23.20 16.73
C ARG A 148 9.44 -24.69 16.50
N ASN A 149 9.54 -25.11 15.25
CA ASN A 149 9.39 -26.51 14.83
C ASN A 149 10.70 -26.98 14.18
N GLY A 150 11.58 -27.57 14.98
CA GLY A 150 12.94 -27.89 14.52
C GLY A 150 13.68 -26.62 14.07
N SER A 151 14.02 -26.56 12.78
CA SER A 151 14.74 -25.45 12.16
C SER A 151 13.88 -24.29 11.67
N HIS A 152 12.56 -24.46 11.66
CA HIS A 152 11.62 -23.42 11.27
C HIS A 152 11.18 -22.61 12.49
N VAL A 153 11.39 -21.30 12.43
CA VAL A 153 11.02 -20.32 13.46
C VAL A 153 10.08 -19.30 12.85
N VAL A 154 8.98 -18.99 13.55
CA VAL A 154 8.05 -17.93 13.19
C VAL A 154 8.06 -16.86 14.28
N MET A 155 8.21 -15.61 13.86
CA MET A 155 8.15 -14.45 14.75
C MET A 155 6.97 -13.57 14.36
N ASP A 156 6.16 -13.19 15.34
CA ASP A 156 5.14 -12.15 15.21
C ASP A 156 5.83 -10.78 15.32
N LEU A 157 5.60 -9.88 14.37
CA LEU A 157 6.31 -8.61 14.23
C LEU A 157 5.32 -7.45 14.09
N HIS A 158 5.43 -6.47 14.98
CA HIS A 158 4.66 -5.23 14.95
C HIS A 158 5.59 -4.05 14.73
N ILE A 159 5.42 -3.35 13.62
CA ILE A 159 6.26 -2.20 13.25
C ILE A 159 5.46 -0.91 13.45
N ARG A 160 6.06 0.03 14.18
CA ARG A 160 5.58 1.40 14.30
C ARG A 160 6.63 2.36 13.77
N ALA A 161 6.40 2.89 12.57
CA ALA A 161 7.36 3.72 11.85
C ALA A 161 6.80 5.12 11.58
N LEU A 162 7.45 6.15 12.13
CA LEU A 162 7.24 7.54 11.76
C LEU A 162 8.13 7.86 10.56
N CYS A 163 7.52 8.24 9.44
CA CYS A 163 8.19 8.51 8.17
C CYS A 163 7.98 9.98 7.76
N LEU A 164 8.92 10.50 6.97
CA LEU A 164 8.77 11.82 6.35
C LEU A 164 8.35 11.64 4.90
N THR A 165 7.26 12.28 4.53
CA THR A 165 6.83 12.41 3.13
C THR A 165 7.20 13.80 2.64
N PHE A 166 7.78 13.86 1.45
CA PHE A 166 8.08 15.09 0.72
C PHE A 166 7.09 15.18 -0.44
N PRO A 167 5.94 15.84 -0.27
CA PRO A 167 4.97 15.96 -1.34
C PRO A 167 5.58 16.86 -2.42
N GLN A 168 5.90 16.26 -3.56
CA GLN A 168 6.21 17.00 -4.78
C GLN A 168 5.13 18.09 -4.98
N PRO A 169 5.47 19.36 -5.27
CA PRO A 169 4.49 20.33 -5.67
C PRO A 169 3.83 19.73 -6.90
N ASN A 170 2.53 19.47 -6.82
CA ASN A 170 1.84 18.86 -7.94
C ASN A 170 2.12 19.76 -9.15
N PRO A 171 2.70 19.23 -10.25
CA PRO A 171 2.43 19.88 -11.53
C PRO A 171 0.90 20.04 -11.58
N VAL A 172 0.41 21.23 -11.94
CA VAL A 172 -1.03 21.44 -12.10
C VAL A 172 -1.46 20.60 -13.31
N ILE A 173 -1.71 19.31 -13.07
CA ILE A 173 -2.21 18.43 -14.10
C ILE A 173 -3.70 18.76 -14.24
N PRO A 174 -4.16 19.17 -15.42
CA PRO A 174 -5.55 19.54 -15.59
C PRO A 174 -6.46 18.33 -15.35
N VAL A 175 -7.46 18.53 -14.49
CA VAL A 175 -8.49 17.53 -14.19
C VAL A 175 -9.76 17.90 -14.94
N TYR A 176 -10.32 16.93 -15.66
CA TYR A 176 -11.52 17.09 -16.48
C TYR A 176 -12.66 16.22 -15.94
N LYS A 177 -13.91 16.69 -16.07
CA LYS A 177 -15.09 15.85 -15.90
C LYS A 177 -15.48 15.23 -17.23
N THR A 178 -15.77 13.94 -17.23
CA THR A 178 -16.34 13.26 -18.39
C THR A 178 -17.83 13.55 -18.54
N GLU A 179 -18.44 13.03 -19.60
CA GLU A 179 -19.90 12.94 -19.69
C GLU A 179 -20.47 11.97 -18.64
N LEU A 180 -21.76 12.14 -18.31
CA LEU A 180 -22.53 11.19 -17.51
C LEU A 180 -23.07 10.07 -18.39
N LEU A 181 -22.92 8.84 -17.94
CA LEU A 181 -23.35 7.63 -18.63
C LEU A 181 -24.42 6.93 -17.76
N GLY A 182 -25.65 6.88 -18.26
CA GLY A 182 -26.79 6.28 -17.55
C GLY A 182 -28.10 7.03 -17.80
N GLY A 183 -29.04 6.89 -16.87
CA GLY A 183 -30.35 7.54 -16.91
C GLY A 183 -30.38 8.92 -16.26
N ASN A 184 -31.54 9.56 -16.35
CA ASN A 184 -31.79 10.90 -15.79
C ASN A 184 -32.43 10.87 -14.39
N GLY A 185 -32.61 9.68 -13.80
CA GLY A 185 -33.20 9.51 -12.48
C GLY A 185 -32.29 10.00 -11.35
N GLY A 186 -32.78 9.85 -10.11
CA GLY A 186 -32.05 10.24 -8.90
C GLY A 186 -31.70 11.73 -8.80
N ASP A 187 -30.86 12.06 -7.83
CA ASP A 187 -30.28 13.40 -7.66
C ASP A 187 -28.81 13.40 -8.05
N ALA A 188 -28.31 14.54 -8.53
CA ALA A 188 -26.90 14.69 -8.87
C ALA A 188 -26.04 14.59 -7.61
N PHE A 189 -24.93 13.86 -7.70
CA PHE A 189 -23.91 13.80 -6.67
C PHE A 189 -22.53 14.10 -7.25
N ASP A 190 -21.67 14.63 -6.40
CA ASP A 190 -20.30 14.97 -6.74
C ASP A 190 -19.41 14.87 -5.50
N ILE A 191 -18.11 14.72 -5.73
CA ILE A 191 -17.10 14.81 -4.67
C ILE A 191 -16.91 16.26 -4.24
N SER A 192 -16.59 16.45 -2.97
CA SER A 192 -16.52 17.78 -2.33
C SER A 192 -15.31 18.62 -2.75
N GLU A 193 -14.19 17.98 -3.10
CA GLU A 193 -12.93 18.64 -3.46
C GLU A 193 -12.33 18.04 -4.74
N GLN A 194 -11.48 18.79 -5.43
CA GLN A 194 -10.81 18.30 -6.64
C GLN A 194 -9.84 17.14 -6.28
N PRO A 195 -9.99 15.96 -6.91
CA PRO A 195 -9.21 14.79 -6.53
C PRO A 195 -7.82 14.81 -7.19
N LYS A 196 -6.85 14.24 -6.49
CA LYS A 196 -5.51 13.93 -6.99
C LYS A 196 -5.34 12.43 -7.27
N ARG A 197 -5.87 11.57 -6.41
CA ARG A 197 -5.98 10.11 -6.65
C ARG A 197 -7.11 9.50 -5.83
N LEU A 198 -7.69 8.40 -6.31
CA LEU A 198 -8.55 7.54 -5.50
C LEU A 198 -7.74 6.81 -4.42
N ASP A 199 -8.35 6.63 -3.26
CA ASP A 199 -7.81 5.87 -2.12
C ASP A 199 -8.65 4.62 -1.85
N SER A 200 -9.97 4.76 -1.89
CA SER A 200 -10.87 3.62 -1.84
C SER A 200 -12.16 3.85 -2.62
N VAL A 201 -12.76 2.75 -3.09
CA VAL A 201 -14.09 2.75 -3.71
C VAL A 201 -14.93 1.69 -3.03
N THR A 202 -16.05 2.07 -2.45
CA THR A 202 -17.05 1.14 -1.90
C THR A 202 -18.24 1.08 -2.84
N ILE A 203 -18.56 -0.12 -3.32
CA ILE A 203 -19.67 -0.37 -4.24
C ILE A 203 -20.64 -1.34 -3.56
N ARG A 204 -21.92 -0.94 -3.48
CA ARG A 204 -23.01 -1.83 -3.12
C ARG A 204 -23.71 -2.28 -4.40
N SER A 205 -23.88 -3.58 -4.57
CA SER A 205 -24.53 -4.11 -5.77
C SER A 205 -25.30 -5.40 -5.53
N GLY A 206 -26.42 -5.54 -6.23
CA GLY A 206 -27.17 -6.78 -6.43
C GLY A 206 -27.25 -7.13 -7.92
N ASN A 207 -28.43 -6.98 -8.52
CA ASN A 207 -28.59 -7.07 -9.99
C ASN A 207 -28.11 -5.81 -10.72
N VAL A 208 -28.04 -4.69 -10.00
CA VAL A 208 -27.58 -3.38 -10.47
C VAL A 208 -26.69 -2.74 -9.40
N ILE A 209 -26.13 -1.57 -9.67
CA ILE A 209 -25.37 -0.82 -8.67
C ILE A 209 -26.34 -0.05 -7.77
N ASP A 210 -26.37 -0.42 -6.49
CA ASP A 210 -27.24 0.19 -5.48
C ASP A 210 -26.66 1.53 -4.98
N SER A 211 -25.37 1.57 -4.66
CA SER A 211 -24.70 2.80 -4.23
C SER A 211 -23.18 2.75 -4.36
N ILE A 212 -22.56 3.94 -4.34
CA ILE A 212 -21.12 4.15 -4.39
C ILE A 212 -20.71 5.13 -3.29
N ALA A 213 -19.60 4.85 -2.61
CA ALA A 213 -18.87 5.81 -1.75
C ALA A 213 -17.39 5.80 -2.13
N LEU A 214 -16.71 6.94 -1.94
CA LEU A 214 -15.31 7.12 -2.31
C LEU A 214 -14.52 7.69 -1.14
N SER A 215 -13.27 7.25 -1.01
CA SER A 215 -12.22 8.08 -0.40
C SER A 215 -11.16 8.42 -1.45
N TYR A 216 -10.62 9.63 -1.37
CA TYR A 216 -9.58 10.12 -2.28
C TYR A 216 -8.63 11.07 -1.54
N ILE A 217 -7.47 11.28 -2.14
CA ILE A 217 -6.53 12.32 -1.74
C ILE A 217 -6.82 13.55 -2.61
N ASP A 218 -7.09 14.70 -1.99
CA ASP A 218 -7.31 15.96 -2.71
C ASP A 218 -5.99 16.57 -3.23
N GLN A 219 -6.10 17.68 -3.96
CA GLN A 219 -4.92 18.39 -4.47
C GLN A 219 -3.96 18.89 -3.37
N ALA A 220 -4.47 19.13 -2.16
CA ALA A 220 -3.69 19.56 -1.00
C ALA A 220 -3.06 18.37 -0.24
N GLY A 221 -3.33 17.12 -0.64
CA GLY A 221 -2.80 15.92 0.01
C GLY A 221 -3.65 15.41 1.17
N ASN A 222 -4.83 15.99 1.42
CA ASN A 222 -5.71 15.53 2.49
C ASN A 222 -6.61 14.41 2.00
N LYS A 223 -6.88 13.44 2.89
CA LYS A 223 -7.87 12.40 2.62
C LYS A 223 -9.28 12.94 2.83
N LYS A 224 -10.13 12.74 1.83
CA LYS A 224 -11.56 13.06 1.82
C LYS A 224 -12.37 11.78 1.65
N THR A 225 -13.59 11.78 2.17
CA THR A 225 -14.54 10.68 2.02
C THR A 225 -15.91 11.27 1.72
N ASP A 226 -16.52 10.85 0.62
CA ASP A 226 -17.83 11.31 0.17
C ASP A 226 -18.74 10.11 -0.17
N GLY A 227 -20.06 10.30 -0.05
CA GLY A 227 -21.08 9.24 -0.18
C GLY A 227 -21.49 8.61 1.16
N PRO A 228 -22.19 7.45 1.16
CA PRO A 228 -22.65 6.72 -0.02
C PRO A 228 -23.76 7.47 -0.77
N TRP A 229 -23.71 7.42 -2.09
CA TRP A 229 -24.78 7.90 -2.97
C TRP A 229 -25.52 6.72 -3.56
N GLY A 230 -26.84 6.68 -3.36
CA GLY A 230 -27.70 5.57 -3.76
C GLY A 230 -28.38 4.89 -2.57
N GLY A 231 -28.93 3.70 -2.80
CA GLY A 231 -29.68 2.94 -1.80
C GLY A 231 -28.82 2.04 -0.90
N SER A 232 -29.48 1.46 0.10
CA SER A 232 -28.89 0.49 1.05
C SER A 232 -28.99 -0.96 0.59
N GLY A 233 -29.47 -1.22 -0.63
CA GLY A 233 -29.56 -2.56 -1.22
C GLY A 233 -28.19 -3.19 -1.49
N GLY A 234 -28.21 -4.42 -2.02
CA GLY A 234 -27.02 -5.14 -2.48
C GLY A 234 -26.01 -5.53 -1.40
N PHE A 235 -24.94 -6.19 -1.86
CA PHE A 235 -23.76 -6.51 -1.04
C PHE A 235 -22.69 -5.46 -1.22
N SER A 236 -22.07 -5.05 -0.11
CA SER A 236 -21.02 -4.03 -0.09
C SER A 236 -19.66 -4.66 -0.34
N ASN A 237 -18.88 -4.09 -1.25
CA ASN A 237 -17.48 -4.42 -1.46
C ASN A 237 -16.66 -3.14 -1.42
N THR A 238 -15.61 -3.12 -0.60
CA THR A 238 -14.68 -1.99 -0.52
C THR A 238 -13.35 -2.38 -1.15
N ILE A 239 -12.97 -1.65 -2.19
CA ILE A 239 -11.67 -1.76 -2.84
C ILE A 239 -10.76 -0.72 -2.19
N LEU A 240 -9.68 -1.18 -1.57
CA LEU A 240 -8.60 -0.33 -1.08
C LEU A 240 -7.47 -0.31 -2.10
N LEU A 241 -7.09 0.87 -2.57
CA LEU A 241 -6.06 1.06 -3.58
C LEU A 241 -4.73 1.36 -2.90
N ALA A 242 -3.67 0.69 -3.36
CA ALA A 242 -2.32 1.00 -2.90
C ALA A 242 -1.89 2.43 -3.29
N PRO A 243 -0.93 3.05 -2.58
CA PRO A 243 -0.45 4.40 -2.91
C PRO A 243 0.03 4.58 -4.35
N THR A 244 0.53 3.50 -4.95
CA THR A 244 1.04 3.39 -6.32
C THR A 244 0.04 2.78 -7.31
N GLU A 245 -1.16 2.40 -6.84
CA GLU A 245 -2.20 1.80 -7.66
C GLU A 245 -3.07 2.91 -8.28
N ILE A 246 -2.96 3.05 -9.60
CA ILE A 246 -3.67 4.04 -10.39
C ILE A 246 -4.85 3.40 -11.12
N VAL A 247 -6.01 4.04 -11.10
CA VAL A 247 -7.18 3.57 -11.84
C VAL A 247 -7.05 4.01 -13.29
N ASN A 248 -6.77 3.05 -14.17
CA ASN A 248 -6.63 3.31 -15.60
C ASN A 248 -8.01 3.47 -16.26
N LYS A 249 -8.99 2.69 -15.81
CA LYS A 249 -10.28 2.60 -16.49
C LYS A 249 -11.38 2.10 -15.56
N VAL A 250 -12.57 2.66 -15.73
CA VAL A 250 -13.83 2.17 -15.19
C VAL A 250 -14.74 1.87 -16.38
N PHE A 251 -15.28 0.66 -16.46
CA PHE A 251 -16.22 0.28 -17.50
C PHE A 251 -17.38 -0.51 -16.92
N GLY A 252 -18.45 -0.66 -17.67
CA GLY A 252 -19.65 -1.35 -17.18
C GLY A 252 -20.78 -1.28 -18.18
N THR A 253 -22.01 -1.46 -17.68
CA THR A 253 -23.22 -1.39 -18.50
C THR A 253 -24.27 -0.52 -17.82
N THR A 254 -25.09 0.15 -18.64
CA THR A 254 -26.32 0.84 -18.22
C THR A 254 -27.52 0.16 -18.85
N GLY A 255 -28.63 0.04 -18.15
CA GLY A 255 -29.83 -0.59 -18.70
C GLY A 255 -31.04 -0.44 -17.80
N ASP A 256 -32.17 -0.90 -18.31
CA ASP A 256 -33.44 -0.74 -17.61
C ASP A 256 -33.58 -1.71 -16.44
N PHE A 257 -33.91 -1.15 -15.28
CA PHE A 257 -34.23 -1.83 -14.05
C PHE A 257 -35.36 -1.10 -13.33
N ASN A 258 -36.45 -1.80 -13.03
CA ASN A 258 -37.65 -1.23 -12.41
C ASN A 258 -38.18 0.05 -13.11
N ASN A 259 -38.22 0.03 -14.45
CA ASN A 259 -38.63 1.16 -15.31
C ASN A 259 -37.71 2.39 -15.31
N ASN A 260 -36.52 2.31 -14.71
CA ASN A 260 -35.50 3.34 -14.75
C ASN A 260 -34.25 2.81 -15.47
N THR A 261 -33.62 3.65 -16.29
CA THR A 261 -32.28 3.33 -16.82
C THR A 261 -31.25 3.64 -15.74
N VAL A 262 -30.49 2.63 -15.31
CA VAL A 262 -29.50 2.72 -14.23
C VAL A 262 -28.17 2.10 -14.64
N VAL A 263 -27.13 2.31 -13.86
CA VAL A 263 -25.87 1.57 -13.96
C VAL A 263 -26.08 0.14 -13.45
N THR A 264 -26.01 -0.83 -14.35
CA THR A 264 -26.29 -2.24 -14.06
C THR A 264 -25.03 -3.01 -13.69
N SER A 265 -23.86 -2.57 -14.16
CA SER A 265 -22.57 -3.13 -13.76
C SER A 265 -21.43 -2.11 -13.74
N LEU A 266 -20.40 -2.41 -12.94
CA LEU A 266 -19.15 -1.66 -12.88
C LEU A 266 -17.94 -2.58 -12.69
N THR A 267 -16.87 -2.30 -13.41
CA THR A 267 -15.56 -2.94 -13.30
C THR A 267 -14.50 -1.84 -13.27
N ILE A 268 -13.56 -1.94 -12.33
CA ILE A 268 -12.46 -1.00 -12.13
C ILE A 268 -11.15 -1.69 -12.49
N VAL A 269 -10.39 -1.13 -13.43
CA VAL A 269 -9.11 -1.64 -13.89
C VAL A 269 -8.01 -0.69 -13.44
N THR A 270 -7.01 -1.22 -12.75
CA THR A 270 -5.84 -0.49 -12.28
C THR A 270 -4.57 -0.97 -12.99
N ASN A 271 -3.43 -0.34 -12.72
CA ASN A 271 -2.13 -0.86 -13.13
C ASN A 271 -1.71 -2.15 -12.37
N VAL A 272 -2.45 -2.55 -11.34
CA VAL A 272 -2.13 -3.70 -10.48
C VAL A 272 -3.15 -4.83 -10.64
N ASN A 273 -4.45 -4.52 -10.70
CA ASN A 273 -5.53 -5.52 -10.65
C ASN A 273 -6.79 -5.05 -11.39
N THR A 274 -7.76 -5.96 -11.54
CA THR A 274 -9.12 -5.66 -11.99
C THR A 274 -10.12 -6.07 -10.91
N TYR A 275 -11.02 -5.16 -10.54
CA TYR A 275 -12.02 -5.35 -9.50
C TYR A 275 -13.43 -5.34 -10.11
N GLY A 276 -14.22 -6.36 -9.80
CA GLY A 276 -15.57 -6.56 -10.34
C GLY A 276 -15.65 -7.76 -11.30
N PRO A 277 -16.70 -7.84 -12.14
CA PRO A 277 -17.80 -6.89 -12.23
C PRO A 277 -18.66 -6.90 -10.96
N PHE A 278 -19.04 -5.70 -10.51
CA PHE A 278 -20.11 -5.51 -9.52
C PHE A 278 -21.42 -5.33 -10.27
N GLY A 279 -22.52 -5.88 -9.73
CA GLY A 279 -23.81 -5.92 -10.43
C GLY A 279 -23.86 -7.01 -11.52
N LYS A 280 -24.76 -6.86 -12.49
CA LYS A 280 -24.88 -7.78 -13.64
C LYS A 280 -24.79 -7.02 -14.95
N GLU A 281 -23.87 -7.47 -15.80
CA GLU A 281 -23.67 -6.89 -17.13
C GLU A 281 -24.94 -7.09 -17.98
N LYS A 282 -25.71 -6.01 -18.13
CA LYS A 282 -26.97 -6.00 -18.88
C LYS A 282 -27.25 -4.60 -19.43
N GLY A 283 -27.49 -4.51 -20.74
CA GLY A 283 -27.81 -3.27 -21.43
C GLY A 283 -26.63 -2.74 -22.25
N THR A 284 -26.50 -1.43 -22.33
CA THR A 284 -25.52 -0.74 -23.16
C THR A 284 -24.18 -0.62 -22.43
N PRO A 285 -23.06 -1.10 -23.01
CA PRO A 285 -21.75 -0.98 -22.39
C PRO A 285 -21.20 0.45 -22.47
N PHE A 286 -20.39 0.83 -21.47
CA PHE A 286 -19.68 2.10 -21.43
C PHE A 286 -18.25 1.92 -20.89
N SER A 287 -17.40 2.92 -21.14
CA SER A 287 -15.99 2.96 -20.70
C SER A 287 -15.56 4.38 -20.39
N ILE A 288 -14.84 4.56 -19.28
CA ILE A 288 -14.31 5.83 -18.80
C ILE A 288 -12.86 5.63 -18.32
N PRO A 289 -11.87 6.38 -18.84
CA PRO A 289 -11.97 7.23 -20.02
C PRO A 289 -12.28 6.43 -21.30
N LYS A 290 -12.73 7.13 -22.36
CA LYS A 290 -12.88 6.53 -23.70
C LYS A 290 -11.53 6.27 -24.36
N GLU A 291 -10.55 7.13 -24.08
CA GLU A 291 -9.19 7.10 -24.58
C GLU A 291 -8.26 6.51 -23.51
N ASN A 292 -7.23 5.76 -23.91
CA ASN A 292 -6.28 5.14 -22.98
C ASN A 292 -5.15 6.08 -22.52
N ASP A 293 -5.29 7.38 -22.74
CA ASP A 293 -4.30 8.43 -22.43
C ASP A 293 -4.59 9.17 -21.13
N LYS A 294 -5.59 8.70 -20.36
CA LYS A 294 -6.06 9.32 -19.11
C LYS A 294 -6.23 8.27 -18.02
N ILE A 295 -6.17 8.73 -16.78
CA ILE A 295 -6.46 7.96 -15.57
C ILE A 295 -7.67 8.55 -14.84
N VAL A 296 -8.36 7.71 -14.06
CA VAL A 296 -9.52 8.09 -13.25
C VAL A 296 -9.07 8.50 -11.85
N LEU A 297 -9.48 9.70 -11.41
CA LEU A 297 -9.12 10.29 -10.12
C LEU A 297 -10.27 10.31 -9.12
N GLY A 298 -11.51 10.20 -9.59
CA GLY A 298 -12.73 10.26 -8.78
C GLY A 298 -13.97 9.97 -9.63
N LEU A 299 -15.11 9.73 -9.00
CA LEU A 299 -16.39 9.51 -9.68
C LEU A 299 -17.43 10.54 -9.21
N PHE A 300 -18.35 10.89 -10.11
CA PHE A 300 -19.52 11.70 -9.84
C PHE A 300 -20.70 11.13 -10.61
N GLY A 301 -21.93 11.58 -10.36
CA GLY A 301 -23.05 10.90 -11.00
C GLY A 301 -24.43 11.39 -10.61
N ARG A 302 -25.39 10.49 -10.79
CA ARG A 302 -26.75 10.62 -10.28
C ARG A 302 -27.12 9.37 -9.52
N ALA A 303 -27.79 9.53 -8.39
CA ALA A 303 -28.26 8.40 -7.61
C ALA A 303 -29.57 8.71 -6.89
N GLY A 304 -30.47 7.74 -6.90
CA GLY A 304 -31.66 7.68 -6.05
C GLY A 304 -31.62 6.40 -5.22
N GLN A 305 -32.51 5.46 -5.52
CA GLN A 305 -32.45 4.10 -4.94
C GLN A 305 -31.27 3.27 -5.51
N PHE A 306 -30.88 3.55 -6.76
CA PHE A 306 -29.76 2.95 -7.46
C PHE A 306 -28.85 4.05 -7.98
N VAL A 307 -27.68 3.69 -8.52
CA VAL A 307 -26.86 4.63 -9.27
C VAL A 307 -27.44 4.76 -10.68
N ASP A 308 -28.12 5.88 -10.94
CA ASP A 308 -28.79 6.16 -12.20
C ASP A 308 -27.80 6.47 -13.33
N ALA A 309 -26.75 7.24 -13.03
CA ALA A 309 -25.69 7.58 -13.99
C ALA A 309 -24.35 7.79 -13.31
N ILE A 310 -23.27 7.57 -14.06
CA ILE A 310 -21.89 7.71 -13.58
C ILE A 310 -21.03 8.50 -14.57
N GLY A 311 -20.16 9.35 -14.05
CA GLY A 311 -19.09 10.04 -14.75
C GLY A 311 -17.82 9.99 -13.89
N ALA A 312 -16.70 10.44 -14.45
CA ALA A 312 -15.43 10.46 -13.74
C ALA A 312 -14.68 11.79 -13.85
N TYR A 313 -13.87 12.06 -12.83
CA TYR A 313 -12.77 12.99 -12.94
C TYR A 313 -11.58 12.26 -13.56
N VAL A 314 -11.01 12.82 -14.63
CA VAL A 314 -9.90 12.22 -15.36
C VAL A 314 -8.77 13.21 -15.57
N SER A 315 -7.55 12.70 -15.70
CA SER A 315 -6.33 13.47 -15.92
C SER A 315 -5.37 12.67 -16.81
N PRO A 316 -4.50 13.34 -17.60
CA PRO A 316 -3.34 12.67 -18.15
C PRO A 316 -2.51 11.97 -17.04
N PRO A 317 -1.86 10.84 -17.33
CA PRO A 317 -0.88 10.25 -16.44
C PRO A 317 0.22 11.27 -16.11
N ALA A 318 0.73 11.26 -14.88
CA ALA A 318 1.93 12.02 -14.56
C ALA A 318 3.07 11.57 -15.48
N ALA A 319 3.84 12.52 -16.02
CA ALA A 319 5.06 12.18 -16.72
C ALA A 319 6.03 11.53 -15.72
N ASN A 320 6.51 10.33 -16.05
CA ASN A 320 7.55 9.62 -15.30
C ASN A 320 8.87 10.40 -15.29
#